data_AF-A0ABC8SF60-F1
#
_entry.id   AF-A0ABC8SF60-F1
#
_cell.length_a   1.000
_cell.length_b   1.000
_cell.length_c   1.000
_cell.angle_alpha   90.00
_cell.angle_beta   90.00
_cell.angle_gamma   90.00
#
_symmetry.space_group_name_H-M   'P 1'
#
loop_
_entity.id
_entity.type
_entity.pdbx_description
1 polymer ?
#
loop_
_entity_poly.entity_id
_entity_poly.type
_entity_poly.pdbx_seq_one_letter_code
_entity_poly.pdbx_strand_id
1 'polypeptide(L)'
;MNLNYGLRSIRNSAKLLIREMESANWDIEAASNAIESGVIFKNTNHKGFAFESFVCKEMFDGFNKPNFSLLNKALTDANLSRFFFFDQFKKLKSVGSIHFLKENTDSLIGKFLKTKYLCLVHPRMETSFSGNLNQRKKINSREYPETEFLKAFAEMARRVWLDLRSETPLSQ
;
A
#
# COMPACT_ATOMS: atom_id res chain seq x y z
N MET A 1 11.21 11.64 13.06
CA MET A 1 10.50 10.82 12.06
C MET A 1 11.43 9.68 11.67
N ASN A 2 11.02 8.41 11.76
CA ASN A 2 11.97 7.27 11.72
C ASN A 2 11.65 6.43 10.47
N LEU A 3 12.32 6.75 9.36
CA LEU A 3 12.27 6.07 8.04
C LEU A 3 12.25 4.53 8.16
N ASN A 4 12.88 4.01 9.22
CA ASN A 4 12.89 2.60 9.58
C ASN A 4 11.49 1.96 9.71
N TYR A 5 10.46 2.68 10.18
CA TYR A 5 9.13 2.09 10.31
C TYR A 5 8.39 1.96 8.98
N GLY A 6 8.56 2.92 8.05
CA GLY A 6 8.00 2.85 6.70
C GLY A 6 8.57 1.64 5.95
N LEU A 7 9.90 1.55 5.91
CA LEU A 7 10.61 0.41 5.32
C LEU A 7 10.22 -0.92 5.98
N ARG A 8 10.09 -0.97 7.31
CA ARG A 8 9.66 -2.20 8.00
C ARG A 8 8.25 -2.62 7.60
N SER A 9 7.32 -1.67 7.40
CA SER A 9 5.95 -1.98 6.96
C SER A 9 5.87 -2.46 5.50
N ILE A 10 6.73 -1.92 4.63
CA ILE A 10 6.88 -2.38 3.24
C ILE A 10 7.40 -3.81 3.22
N ARG A 11 8.50 -4.08 3.94
CA ARG A 11 9.08 -5.43 4.07
C ARG A 11 8.07 -6.44 4.60
N ASN A 12 7.28 -6.05 5.61
CA ASN A 12 6.25 -6.92 6.17
C ASN A 12 5.14 -7.22 5.16
N SER A 13 4.69 -6.22 4.41
CA SER A 13 3.65 -6.39 3.39
C SER A 13 4.15 -7.25 2.23
N ALA A 14 5.39 -7.06 1.78
CA ALA A 14 6.02 -7.91 0.77
C ALA A 14 6.13 -9.36 1.23
N LYS A 15 6.54 -9.60 2.49
CA LYS A 15 6.58 -10.96 3.07
C LYS A 15 5.21 -11.61 3.11
N LEU A 16 4.17 -10.89 3.49
CA LEU A 16 2.81 -11.42 3.49
C LEU A 16 2.31 -11.68 2.06
N LEU A 17 2.64 -10.82 1.09
CA LEU A 17 2.33 -11.07 -0.31
C LEU A 17 2.95 -12.39 -0.81
N ILE A 18 4.23 -12.63 -0.50
CA ILE A 18 4.92 -13.88 -0.85
C ILE A 18 4.21 -15.08 -0.19
N ARG A 19 3.82 -14.97 1.08
CA ARG A 19 3.09 -16.05 1.78
C ARG A 19 1.75 -16.38 1.15
N GLU A 20 0.99 -15.36 0.70
CA GLU A 20 -0.27 -15.58 -0.03
C GLU A 20 -0.01 -16.28 -1.37
N MET A 21 1.08 -15.91 -2.07
CA MET A 21 1.51 -16.58 -3.30
C MET A 21 1.91 -18.05 -3.07
N GLU A 22 2.73 -18.31 -2.05
CA GLU A 22 3.13 -19.67 -1.66
C GLU A 22 1.91 -20.53 -1.30
N SER A 23 0.97 -19.98 -0.54
CA SER A 23 -0.28 -20.65 -0.15
C SER A 23 -1.18 -20.96 -1.37
N ALA A 24 -1.08 -20.15 -2.42
CA ALA A 24 -1.77 -20.35 -3.70
C ALA A 24 -0.98 -21.23 -4.68
N ASN A 25 0.12 -21.88 -4.25
CA ASN A 25 1.01 -22.70 -5.07
C ASN A 25 1.62 -21.95 -6.27
N TRP A 26 1.91 -20.66 -6.12
CA TRP A 26 2.63 -19.91 -7.14
C TRP A 26 4.11 -20.28 -7.17
N ASP A 27 4.68 -20.32 -8.36
CA ASP A 27 6.11 -20.39 -8.54
C ASP A 27 6.74 -19.02 -8.23
N ILE A 28 7.32 -18.89 -7.03
CA ILE A 28 7.96 -17.67 -6.55
C ILE A 28 9.18 -17.28 -7.41
N GLU A 29 9.84 -18.26 -8.02
CA GLU A 29 10.97 -17.99 -8.92
C GLU A 29 10.49 -17.39 -10.23
N ALA A 30 9.47 -18.00 -10.85
CA ALA A 30 8.83 -17.43 -12.03
C ALA A 30 8.25 -16.03 -11.74
N ALA A 31 7.60 -15.84 -10.59
CA ALA A 31 7.05 -14.54 -10.17
C ALA A 31 8.14 -13.49 -9.96
N SER A 32 9.25 -13.83 -9.28
CA SER A 32 10.38 -12.92 -9.10
C SER A 32 11.01 -12.51 -10.43
N ASN A 33 11.15 -13.45 -11.36
CA ASN A 33 11.69 -13.19 -12.70
C ASN A 33 10.74 -12.35 -13.56
N ALA A 34 9.42 -12.48 -13.35
CA ALA A 34 8.42 -11.65 -14.01
C ALA A 34 8.41 -10.20 -13.49
N ILE A 35 8.76 -9.98 -12.22
CA ILE A 35 8.85 -8.64 -11.61
C ILE A 35 10.11 -7.90 -12.08
N GLU A 36 11.28 -8.53 -11.96
CA GLU A 36 12.57 -7.96 -12.39
C GLU A 36 13.25 -8.94 -13.36
N SER A 37 12.93 -8.80 -14.64
CA SER A 37 13.54 -9.64 -15.69
C SER A 37 15.04 -9.36 -15.79
N GLY A 38 15.87 -10.41 -15.72
CA GLY A 38 17.33 -10.31 -15.91
C GLY A 38 18.15 -10.11 -14.63
N VAL A 39 17.52 -10.09 -13.45
CA VAL A 39 18.26 -10.07 -12.17
C VAL A 39 18.59 -11.49 -11.73
N ILE A 40 19.87 -11.86 -11.79
CA ILE A 40 20.34 -13.14 -11.26
C ILE A 40 20.61 -12.99 -9.76
N PHE A 41 19.68 -13.48 -8.94
CA PHE A 41 19.88 -13.56 -7.50
C PHE A 41 20.84 -14.71 -7.17
N LYS A 42 22.11 -14.40 -6.87
CA LYS A 42 23.10 -15.39 -6.42
C LYS A 42 22.67 -16.14 -5.15
N ASN A 43 21.79 -15.55 -4.35
CA ASN A 43 21.22 -16.14 -3.14
C ASN A 43 19.70 -16.18 -3.29
N THR A 44 19.10 -17.36 -3.13
CA THR A 44 17.64 -17.55 -3.20
C THR A 44 16.89 -16.72 -2.17
N ASN A 45 17.52 -16.42 -1.02
CA ASN A 45 16.95 -15.55 0.01
C ASN A 45 16.84 -14.07 -0.43
N HIS A 46 17.53 -13.66 -1.51
CA HIS A 46 17.46 -12.29 -2.03
C HIS A 46 16.28 -12.07 -2.98
N LYS A 47 15.57 -13.12 -3.40
CA LYS A 47 14.38 -13.01 -4.25
C LYS A 47 13.29 -12.14 -3.61
N GLY A 48 13.24 -12.10 -2.28
CA GLY A 48 12.35 -11.18 -1.53
C GLY A 48 12.52 -9.71 -1.91
N PHE A 49 13.71 -9.29 -2.34
CA PHE A 49 13.96 -7.91 -2.77
C PHE A 49 13.24 -7.56 -4.08
N ALA A 50 12.96 -8.51 -4.97
CA ALA A 50 12.13 -8.26 -6.15
C ALA A 50 10.71 -7.86 -5.72
N PHE A 51 10.14 -8.57 -4.73
CA PHE A 51 8.82 -8.25 -4.20
C PHE A 51 8.81 -6.94 -3.39
N GLU A 52 9.87 -6.67 -2.61
CA GLU A 52 10.02 -5.35 -1.96
C GLU A 52 10.08 -4.22 -3.00
N SER A 53 10.86 -4.40 -4.07
CA SER A 53 10.95 -3.46 -5.21
C SER A 53 9.59 -3.26 -5.87
N PHE A 54 8.86 -4.34 -6.16
CA PHE A 54 7.51 -4.29 -6.71
C PHE A 54 6.56 -3.50 -5.81
N VAL A 55 6.50 -3.83 -4.52
CA VAL A 55 5.64 -3.13 -3.55
C VAL A 55 6.02 -1.65 -3.48
N CYS A 56 7.31 -1.31 -3.46
CA CYS A 56 7.77 0.07 -3.53
C CYS A 56 7.31 0.75 -4.84
N LYS A 57 7.53 0.13 -6.00
CA LYS A 57 7.10 0.69 -7.29
C LYS A 57 5.60 0.96 -7.27
N GLU A 58 4.76 0.01 -6.88
CA GLU A 58 3.30 0.19 -6.84
C GLU A 58 2.85 1.24 -5.82
N MET A 59 3.42 1.23 -4.61
CA MET A 59 3.09 2.18 -3.57
C MET A 59 3.53 3.60 -3.93
N PHE A 60 4.64 3.73 -4.66
CA PHE A 60 5.21 5.01 -5.06
C PHE A 60 4.91 5.42 -6.52
N ASP A 61 4.21 4.58 -7.29
CA ASP A 61 3.85 4.90 -8.67
C ASP A 61 2.86 6.06 -8.74
N GLY A 62 2.98 6.87 -9.79
CA GLY A 62 2.11 8.01 -10.04
C GLY A 62 2.41 9.26 -9.21
N PHE A 63 3.46 9.28 -8.37
CA PHE A 63 3.88 10.50 -7.66
C PHE A 63 4.31 11.63 -8.60
N ASN A 64 4.87 11.28 -9.76
CA ASN A 64 5.31 12.26 -10.76
C ASN A 64 4.22 12.64 -11.77
N LYS A 65 3.01 12.09 -11.64
CA LYS A 65 1.91 12.35 -12.58
C LYS A 65 0.93 13.38 -11.99
N PRO A 66 0.15 14.06 -12.84
CA PRO A 66 -1.19 14.54 -12.50
C PRO A 66 -2.04 13.34 -12.01
N ASN A 67 -3.36 13.25 -11.94
CA ASN A 67 -4.07 12.07 -11.36
C ASN A 67 -3.80 11.80 -9.85
N PHE A 68 -2.57 11.94 -9.34
CA PHE A 68 -2.31 12.40 -7.97
C PHE A 68 -2.95 13.78 -7.74
N SER A 69 -3.31 14.50 -8.81
CA SER A 69 -4.06 15.77 -8.81
C SER A 69 -5.45 15.70 -8.19
N LEU A 70 -6.09 14.52 -8.13
CA LEU A 70 -7.33 14.36 -7.37
C LEU A 70 -7.09 14.63 -5.87
N LEU A 71 -5.86 14.41 -5.42
CA LEU A 71 -5.35 14.92 -4.15
C LEU A 71 -4.99 16.40 -4.22
N ASN A 72 -4.28 16.84 -5.27
CA ASN A 72 -3.82 18.24 -5.37
C ASN A 72 -4.95 19.27 -5.38
N LYS A 73 -6.14 18.93 -5.89
CA LYS A 73 -7.30 19.83 -5.84
C LYS A 73 -7.86 20.02 -4.42
N ALA A 74 -7.61 19.07 -3.51
CA ALA A 74 -7.88 19.22 -2.07
C ALA A 74 -6.68 19.83 -1.31
N LEU A 75 -5.53 20.03 -1.97
CA LEU A 75 -4.29 20.56 -1.39
C LEU A 75 -4.15 22.08 -1.49
N THR A 76 -5.07 22.79 -2.13
CA THR A 76 -5.07 24.27 -2.12
C THR A 76 -5.35 24.85 -0.73
N ASP A 77 -5.80 24.03 0.21
CA ASP A 77 -5.99 24.36 1.63
C ASP A 77 -4.85 23.79 2.51
N ALA A 78 -3.62 24.06 2.10
CA ALA A 78 -2.40 23.38 2.55
C ALA A 78 -2.11 23.44 4.07
N ASN A 79 -2.59 24.47 4.77
CA ASN A 79 -2.34 24.66 6.20
C ASN A 79 -3.36 23.93 7.10
N LEU A 80 -4.62 23.80 6.68
CA LEU A 80 -5.64 23.03 7.40
C LEU A 80 -5.41 21.52 7.26
N SER A 81 -4.93 21.11 6.09
CA SER A 81 -4.59 19.73 5.74
C SER A 81 -3.56 19.12 6.71
N ARG A 82 -2.37 19.72 6.87
CA ARG A 82 -1.26 19.10 7.61
C ARG A 82 -1.59 18.78 9.07
N PHE A 83 -2.25 19.70 9.78
CA PHE A 83 -2.66 19.50 11.17
C PHE A 83 -3.78 18.47 11.30
N PHE A 84 -4.80 18.53 10.44
CA PHE A 84 -5.86 17.53 10.40
C PHE A 84 -5.30 16.12 10.17
N PHE A 85 -4.31 15.97 9.28
CA PHE A 85 -3.70 14.67 8.97
C PHE A 85 -2.73 14.17 10.05
N PHE A 86 -2.03 15.07 10.76
CA PHE A 86 -1.23 14.69 11.92
C PHE A 86 -2.12 14.23 13.08
N ASP A 87 -3.28 14.84 13.26
CA ASP A 87 -4.25 14.44 14.27
C ASP A 87 -4.94 13.11 13.91
N GLN A 88 -5.26 12.90 12.62
CA GLN A 88 -5.63 11.59 12.08
C GLN A 88 -4.52 10.56 12.37
N PHE A 89 -3.24 10.90 12.15
CA PHE A 89 -2.10 10.02 12.45
C PHE A 89 -1.99 9.68 13.94
N LYS A 90 -2.24 10.63 14.83
CA LYS A 90 -2.31 10.39 16.28
C LYS A 90 -3.46 9.46 16.64
N LYS A 91 -4.66 9.67 16.11
CA LYS A 91 -5.81 8.76 16.27
C LYS A 91 -5.50 7.36 15.73
N LEU A 92 -4.80 7.29 14.60
CA LEU A 92 -4.32 6.07 13.95
C LEU A 92 -3.25 5.29 14.72
N LYS A 93 -2.55 5.88 15.69
CA LYS A 93 -1.70 5.10 16.62
C LYS A 93 -2.53 4.35 17.66
N SER A 94 -3.76 4.78 17.91
CA SER A 94 -4.67 4.24 18.93
C SER A 94 -5.70 3.27 18.36
N VAL A 95 -6.04 3.39 17.08
CA VAL A 95 -7.12 2.64 16.42
C VAL A 95 -6.51 1.77 15.31
N GLY A 96 -6.83 0.48 15.28
CA GLY A 96 -6.32 -0.44 14.25
C GLY A 96 -6.57 0.10 12.84
N SER A 97 -5.59 -0.04 11.94
CA SER A 97 -5.57 0.63 10.64
C SER A 97 -6.80 0.35 9.77
N ILE A 98 -7.41 -0.83 9.90
CA ILE A 98 -8.68 -1.20 9.23
C ILE A 98 -9.89 -0.49 9.85
N HIS A 99 -9.97 -0.40 11.18
CA HIS A 99 -11.07 0.28 11.87
C HIS A 99 -11.13 1.76 11.49
N PHE A 100 -9.97 2.41 11.47
CA PHE A 100 -9.87 3.80 11.02
C PHE A 100 -10.34 3.99 9.57
N LEU A 101 -10.04 3.05 8.68
CA LEU A 101 -10.49 3.12 7.28
C LEU A 101 -11.99 2.93 7.15
N LYS A 102 -12.60 2.06 7.99
CA LYS A 102 -14.05 1.89 8.08
C LYS A 102 -14.74 3.18 8.56
N GLU A 103 -14.13 3.92 9.49
CA GLU A 103 -14.65 5.20 9.97
C GLU A 103 -14.42 6.37 8.99
N ASN A 104 -13.43 6.25 8.10
CA ASN A 104 -13.01 7.31 7.19
C ASN A 104 -13.12 6.88 5.71
N THR A 105 -14.18 6.18 5.33
CA THR A 105 -14.35 5.56 4.01
C THR A 105 -14.34 6.54 2.82
N ASP A 106 -14.82 7.77 2.99
CA ASP A 106 -14.84 8.82 1.95
C ASP A 106 -13.61 9.74 1.95
N SER A 107 -12.68 9.51 2.88
CA SER A 107 -11.47 10.33 3.02
C SER A 107 -10.47 10.13 1.87
N LEU A 108 -9.57 11.10 1.72
CA LEU A 108 -8.46 11.02 0.77
C LEU A 108 -7.58 9.78 1.00
N ILE A 109 -7.40 9.36 2.26
CA ILE A 109 -6.60 8.17 2.59
C ILE A 109 -7.35 6.87 2.22
N GLY A 110 -8.67 6.82 2.36
CA GLY A 110 -9.49 5.70 1.87
C GLY A 110 -9.40 5.55 0.35
N LYS A 111 -9.49 6.66 -0.39
CA LYS A 111 -9.31 6.68 -1.86
C LYS A 111 -7.91 6.23 -2.27
N PHE A 112 -6.88 6.72 -1.60
CA PHE A 112 -5.48 6.31 -1.84
C PHE A 112 -5.30 4.81 -1.63
N LEU A 113 -5.78 4.29 -0.49
CA LEU A 113 -5.64 2.89 -0.15
C LEU A 113 -6.35 1.98 -1.16
N LYS A 114 -7.60 2.33 -1.54
CA LYS A 114 -8.34 1.62 -2.59
C LYS A 114 -7.52 1.57 -3.88
N THR A 115 -7.05 2.73 -4.37
CA THR A 115 -6.27 2.79 -5.61
C THR A 115 -5.02 1.92 -5.52
N LYS A 116 -4.24 2.06 -4.45
CA LYS A 116 -2.98 1.31 -4.28
C LYS A 116 -3.21 -0.19 -4.14
N TYR A 117 -4.29 -0.62 -3.49
CA TYR A 117 -4.62 -2.04 -3.39
C TYR A 117 -4.93 -2.62 -4.77
N LEU A 118 -5.72 -1.91 -5.57
CA LEU A 118 -6.16 -2.38 -6.88
C LEU A 118 -5.01 -2.47 -7.89
N CYS A 119 -3.98 -1.63 -7.74
CA CYS A 119 -2.73 -1.72 -8.51
C CYS A 119 -1.83 -2.85 -8.01
N LEU A 120 -1.59 -2.93 -6.69
CA LEU A 120 -0.69 -3.92 -6.11
C LEU A 120 -1.19 -5.36 -6.30
N VAL A 121 -2.49 -5.60 -6.13
CA VAL A 121 -3.09 -6.94 -6.21
C VAL A 121 -3.94 -7.08 -7.47
N HIS A 122 -3.30 -7.46 -8.57
CA HIS A 122 -3.97 -7.77 -9.84
C HIS A 122 -5.12 -8.80 -9.66
N PRO A 123 -6.23 -8.70 -10.41
CA PRO A 123 -7.36 -9.66 -10.30
C PRO A 123 -6.96 -11.13 -10.41
N ARG A 124 -5.95 -11.45 -11.23
CA ARG A 124 -5.40 -12.82 -11.32
C ARG A 124 -4.75 -13.28 -10.01
N MET A 125 -3.98 -12.41 -9.35
CA MET A 125 -3.37 -12.70 -8.05
C MET A 125 -4.45 -12.95 -7.01
N GLU A 126 -5.45 -12.07 -6.93
CA GLU A 126 -6.54 -12.20 -5.96
C GLU A 126 -7.36 -13.48 -6.15
N THR A 127 -7.67 -13.82 -7.40
CA THR A 127 -8.37 -15.07 -7.72
C THR A 127 -7.54 -16.28 -7.32
N SER A 128 -6.21 -16.23 -7.45
CA SER A 128 -5.35 -17.31 -6.94
C SER A 128 -5.33 -17.39 -5.42
N PHE A 129 -5.29 -16.26 -4.70
CA PHE A 129 -5.20 -16.26 -3.24
C PHE A 129 -6.50 -16.70 -2.56
N SER A 130 -7.65 -16.29 -3.11
CA SER A 130 -8.95 -16.47 -2.46
C SER A 130 -9.97 -17.26 -3.28
N GLY A 131 -9.63 -17.69 -4.50
CA GLY A 131 -10.54 -18.37 -5.42
C GLY A 131 -11.63 -17.47 -6.01
N ASN A 132 -11.64 -16.17 -5.71
CA ASN A 132 -12.67 -15.22 -6.12
C ASN A 132 -12.16 -13.76 -6.04
N LEU A 133 -12.97 -12.81 -6.51
CA LEU A 133 -12.70 -11.36 -6.46
C LEU A 133 -13.51 -10.64 -5.37
N ASN A 134 -13.93 -11.35 -4.32
CA ASN A 134 -14.81 -10.77 -3.30
C ASN A 134 -14.10 -9.68 -2.50
N GLN A 135 -12.79 -9.78 -2.26
CA GLN A 135 -12.04 -8.78 -1.52
C GLN A 135 -11.98 -7.45 -2.29
N ARG A 136 -11.78 -7.48 -3.60
CA ARG A 136 -11.84 -6.33 -4.50
C ARG A 136 -13.24 -5.77 -4.63
N LYS A 137 -14.29 -6.60 -4.66
CA LYS A 137 -15.68 -6.11 -4.58
C LYS A 137 -15.93 -5.35 -3.27
N LYS A 138 -15.48 -5.91 -2.14
CA LYS A 138 -15.56 -5.26 -0.83
C LYS A 138 -14.80 -3.93 -0.81
N ILE A 139 -13.53 -3.92 -1.24
CA ILE A 139 -12.71 -2.70 -1.29
C ILE A 139 -13.32 -1.65 -2.24
N ASN A 140 -13.90 -2.09 -3.37
CA ASN A 140 -14.62 -1.19 -4.27
C ASN A 140 -15.86 -0.57 -3.62
N SER A 141 -16.57 -1.37 -2.82
CA SER A 141 -17.73 -1.00 -2.00
C SER A 141 -17.36 -0.34 -0.68
N ARG A 142 -16.06 -0.08 -0.46
CA ARG A 142 -15.49 0.55 0.76
C ARG A 142 -15.65 -0.26 2.03
N GLU A 143 -15.83 -1.57 1.87
CA GLU A 143 -15.74 -2.56 2.93
C GLU A 143 -14.31 -3.07 3.03
N TYR A 144 -13.73 -3.00 4.22
CA TYR A 144 -12.36 -3.45 4.47
C TYR A 144 -12.36 -4.75 5.29
N PRO A 145 -12.16 -5.91 4.66
CA PRO A 145 -12.07 -7.18 5.38
C PRO A 145 -10.83 -7.23 6.28
N GLU A 146 -10.90 -8.00 7.37
CA GLU A 146 -9.83 -8.05 8.37
C GLU A 146 -8.84 -9.19 8.12
N THR A 147 -8.41 -9.35 6.87
CA THR A 147 -7.35 -10.31 6.53
C THR A 147 -5.99 -9.77 6.99
N GLU A 148 -5.08 -10.68 7.34
CA GLU A 148 -3.73 -10.30 7.81
C GLU A 148 -2.95 -9.53 6.74
N PHE A 149 -3.05 -9.96 5.48
CA PHE A 149 -2.49 -9.23 4.35
C PHE A 149 -3.07 -7.82 4.24
N LEU A 150 -4.41 -7.65 4.32
CA LEU A 150 -5.02 -6.33 4.16
C LEU A 150 -4.70 -5.39 5.33
N LYS A 151 -4.61 -5.92 6.57
CA LYS A 151 -4.16 -5.14 7.74
C LYS A 151 -2.75 -4.61 7.54
N ALA A 152 -1.82 -5.47 7.11
CA ALA A 152 -0.43 -5.08 6.86
C ALA A 152 -0.32 -4.09 5.70
N PHE A 153 -1.04 -4.35 4.60
CA PHE A 153 -1.12 -3.44 3.46
C PHE A 153 -1.67 -2.08 3.86
N ALA A 154 -2.76 -2.04 4.62
CA ALA A 154 -3.35 -0.80 5.11
C ALA A 154 -2.39 -0.01 6.00
N GLU A 155 -1.65 -0.70 6.87
CA GLU A 155 -0.64 -0.09 7.72
C GLU A 155 0.54 0.48 6.93
N MET A 156 1.00 -0.23 5.91
CA MET A 156 2.01 0.26 4.97
C MET A 156 1.51 1.48 4.19
N ALA A 157 0.33 1.38 3.58
CA ALA A 157 -0.26 2.46 2.78
C ALA A 157 -0.43 3.74 3.60
N ARG A 158 -0.88 3.60 4.86
CA ARG A 158 -0.96 4.70 5.81
C ARG A 158 0.38 5.38 6.04
N ARG A 159 1.45 4.60 6.23
CA ARG A 159 2.80 5.15 6.50
C ARG A 159 3.37 5.88 5.28
N VAL A 160 3.28 5.25 4.10
CA VAL A 160 3.70 5.86 2.82
C VAL A 160 2.97 7.17 2.57
N TRP A 161 1.66 7.21 2.83
CA TRP A 161 0.85 8.42 2.68
C TRP A 161 1.32 9.60 3.55
N LEU A 162 1.78 9.31 4.76
CA LEU A 162 2.26 10.33 5.70
C LEU A 162 3.67 10.79 5.35
N ASP A 163 4.53 9.87 4.96
CA ASP A 163 5.91 10.16 4.56
C ASP A 163 5.91 11.11 3.34
N LEU A 164 5.09 10.81 2.32
CA LEU A 164 4.95 11.65 1.13
C LEU A 164 4.55 13.11 1.45
N ARG A 165 3.68 13.33 2.44
CA ARG A 165 3.17 14.66 2.78
C ARG A 165 4.09 15.44 3.73
N SER A 166 5.12 14.81 4.25
CA SER A 166 6.16 15.47 5.04
C SER A 166 7.24 16.13 4.17
N GLU A 167 7.39 15.70 2.92
CA GLU A 167 8.46 16.11 2.02
C GLU A 167 8.05 17.20 1.00
N THR A 168 6.77 17.52 0.85
CA THR A 168 6.34 18.65 0.00
C THR A 168 6.77 19.98 0.63
N PRO A 169 7.70 20.75 0.04
CA PRO A 169 8.10 22.05 0.56
C PRO A 169 6.94 23.03 0.40
N LEU A 170 6.79 23.94 1.36
CA LEU A 170 6.04 25.17 1.16
C LEU A 170 6.74 25.91 0.01
N SER A 171 6.13 25.92 -1.17
CA SER A 171 6.45 26.92 -2.19
C SER A 171 6.18 28.29 -1.54
N GLN A 172 7.27 29.03 -1.31
CA GLN A 172 7.26 30.44 -0.88
C GLN A 172 6.61 31.32 -1.95
#